data_AF-A0A1F8XKR1-F1
#
_entry.id   AF-A0A1F8XKR1-F1
#
_cell.length_a   1.000
_cell.length_b   1.000
_cell.length_c   1.000
_cell.angle_alpha   90.00
_cell.angle_beta   90.00
_cell.angle_gamma   90.00
#
_symmetry.space_group_name_H-M   'P 1'
#
loop_
_entity.id
_entity.type
_entity.pdbx_description
1 polymer ?
#
loop_
_entity_poly.entity_id
_entity_poly.type
_entity_poly.pdbx_seq_one_letter_code
_entity_poly.pdbx_strand_id
1 'polypeptide(L)'
;MNEQNVELYDMLAEYRGHLEEVEHPEDIQNVIDSVLAALTNEDSIDPDELELIAAYIEDFDQGYSDYEELMETIKDYQERLH
;
A
#
# COMPACT_ATOMS: atom_id res chain seq x y z
N MET A 1 -7.36 12.70 -9.65
CA MET A 1 -7.27 11.38 -9.01
C MET A 1 -8.52 10.57 -9.33
N ASN A 2 -8.36 9.35 -9.85
CA ASN A 2 -9.49 8.45 -10.16
C ASN A 2 -9.96 7.74 -8.86
N GLU A 3 -11.19 7.18 -8.85
CA GLU A 3 -11.79 6.56 -7.65
C GLU A 3 -10.91 5.47 -7.02
N GLN A 4 -10.23 4.66 -7.84
CA GLN A 4 -9.36 3.59 -7.34
C GLN A 4 -8.00 4.08 -6.84
N ASN A 5 -7.46 5.17 -7.41
CA ASN A 5 -6.28 5.82 -6.84
C ASN A 5 -6.62 6.38 -5.46
N VAL A 6 -7.83 6.93 -5.28
CA VAL A 6 -8.30 7.43 -3.98
C VAL A 6 -8.47 6.28 -2.99
N GLU A 7 -9.11 5.18 -3.40
CA GLU A 7 -9.27 3.98 -2.58
C GLU A 7 -7.92 3.40 -2.13
N LEU A 8 -6.99 3.18 -3.05
CA LEU A 8 -5.64 2.70 -2.71
C LEU A 8 -4.89 3.69 -1.80
N TYR A 9 -5.04 4.99 -2.04
CA TYR A 9 -4.42 6.01 -1.20
C TYR A 9 -4.96 5.96 0.23
N ASP A 10 -6.29 5.90 0.39
CA ASP A 10 -6.93 5.92 1.70
C ASP A 10 -6.52 4.68 2.51
N MET A 11 -6.53 3.49 1.88
CA MET A 11 -6.11 2.24 2.50
C MET A 11 -4.63 2.23 2.90
N LEU A 12 -3.74 2.70 2.01
CA LEU A 12 -2.31 2.79 2.33
C LEU A 12 -2.01 3.86 3.37
N ALA A 13 -2.74 4.97 3.39
CA ALA A 13 -2.58 6.02 4.39
C ALA A 13 -3.01 5.54 5.78
N GLU A 14 -4.08 4.76 5.86
CA GLU A 14 -4.51 4.11 7.10
C GLU A 14 -3.48 3.09 7.57
N TYR A 15 -3.03 2.22 6.68
CA TYR A 15 -1.99 1.24 6.99
C TYR A 15 -0.67 1.90 7.43
N ARG A 16 -0.30 3.02 6.79
CA ARG A 16 0.88 3.80 7.18
C ARG A 16 0.79 4.32 8.62
N GLY A 17 -0.42 4.68 9.07
CA GLY A 17 -0.70 5.07 10.45
C GLY A 17 -0.57 3.89 11.42
N HIS A 18 -1.08 2.71 11.04
CA HIS A 18 -0.91 1.47 11.82
C HIS A 18 0.58 1.14 12.04
N LEU A 19 1.44 1.34 11.04
CA LEU A 19 2.88 1.15 11.19
C LEU A 19 3.50 2.02 12.29
N GLU A 20 2.93 3.19 12.63
CA GLU A 20 3.43 3.99 13.77
C GLU A 20 3.22 3.31 15.13
N GLU A 21 2.32 2.32 15.20
CA GLU A 21 1.96 1.60 16.42
C GLU A 21 2.70 0.25 16.58
N VAL A 22 3.33 -0.24 15.51
CA VAL A 22 3.99 -1.55 15.47
C VAL A 22 5.46 -1.46 15.07
N GLU A 23 6.27 -2.44 15.51
CA GLU A 23 7.67 -2.53 15.06
C GLU A 23 7.71 -3.02 13.61
N HIS A 24 8.37 -2.25 12.74
CA HIS A 24 8.47 -2.53 11.31
C HIS A 24 9.83 -2.07 10.75
N PRO A 25 10.28 -2.62 9.61
CA PRO A 25 11.50 -2.16 8.93
C PRO A 25 11.35 -0.75 8.36
N GLU A 26 12.39 0.10 8.44
CA GLU A 26 12.35 1.46 7.85
C GLU A 26 12.10 1.43 6.32
N ASP A 27 12.54 0.37 5.65
CA ASP A 27 12.36 0.20 4.20
C ASP A 27 10.88 0.09 3.79
N ILE A 28 10.04 -0.62 4.55
CA ILE A 28 8.61 -0.74 4.20
C ILE A 28 7.90 0.60 4.30
N GLN A 29 8.28 1.38 5.31
CA GLN A 29 7.76 2.71 5.54
C GLN A 29 8.07 3.63 4.35
N ASN A 30 9.33 3.60 3.89
CA ASN A 30 9.77 4.40 2.75
C ASN A 30 9.04 4.03 1.45
N VAL A 31 8.78 2.74 1.24
CA VAL A 31 8.03 2.26 0.06
C VAL A 31 6.58 2.73 0.11
N ILE A 32 5.90 2.63 1.25
CA ILE A 32 4.53 3.14 1.39
C ILE A 32 4.49 4.66 1.18
N ASP A 33 5.42 5.40 1.77
CA ASP A 33 5.52 6.85 1.61
C ASP A 33 5.76 7.25 0.12
N SER A 34 6.57 6.47 -0.60
CA SER A 34 6.81 6.61 -2.05
C SER A 34 5.52 6.42 -2.86
N VAL A 35 4.79 5.33 -2.61
CA VAL A 35 3.53 5.02 -3.31
C VAL A 35 2.46 6.09 -3.02
N LEU A 36 2.31 6.53 -1.77
CA LEU A 36 1.40 7.61 -1.40
C LEU A 36 1.73 8.93 -2.12
N ALA A 37 3.01 9.25 -2.24
CA ALA A 37 3.46 10.43 -2.99
C ALA A 37 3.14 10.29 -4.48
N ALA A 38 3.39 9.12 -5.09
CA ALA A 38 3.07 8.87 -6.49
C ALA A 38 1.55 9.00 -6.76
N LEU A 39 0.71 8.42 -5.90
CA LEU A 39 -0.74 8.55 -5.96
C LEU A 39 -1.21 10.01 -5.89
N THR A 40 -0.62 10.80 -4.98
CA THR A 40 -0.93 12.22 -4.78
C THR A 40 -0.56 13.07 -5.99
N ASN A 41 0.60 12.80 -6.60
CA ASN A 41 1.10 13.56 -7.75
C ASN A 41 0.61 13.03 -9.10
N GLU A 42 -0.19 11.96 -9.10
CA GLU A 42 -0.63 11.25 -10.31
C GLU A 42 0.55 10.72 -11.15
N ASP A 43 1.66 10.37 -10.47
CA ASP A 43 2.84 9.76 -11.06
C ASP A 43 2.67 8.24 -11.23
N SER A 44 3.56 7.63 -12.00
CA SER A 44 3.61 6.17 -12.13
C SER A 44 4.10 5.53 -10.85
N ILE A 45 3.36 4.53 -10.36
CA ILE A 45 3.78 3.64 -9.26
C ILE A 45 4.53 2.47 -9.84
N ASP A 46 5.62 2.05 -9.19
CA ASP A 46 6.34 0.84 -9.56
C ASP A 46 5.54 -0.39 -9.08
N PRO A 47 5.16 -1.34 -9.96
CA PRO A 47 4.49 -2.56 -9.55
C PRO A 47 5.25 -3.35 -8.47
N ASP A 48 6.58 -3.29 -8.47
CA ASP A 48 7.44 -3.99 -7.51
C ASP A 48 7.30 -3.38 -6.10
N GLU A 49 7.04 -2.07 -5.98
CA GLU A 49 6.76 -1.41 -4.70
C GLU A 49 5.46 -1.92 -4.09
N LEU A 50 4.42 -2.09 -4.92
CA LEU A 50 3.14 -2.66 -4.49
C LEU A 50 3.27 -4.12 -4.09
N GLU A 51 4.06 -4.91 -4.82
CA GLU A 51 4.35 -6.30 -4.47
C GLU A 51 5.11 -6.41 -3.13
N LEU A 52 6.05 -5.50 -2.89
CA LEU A 52 6.81 -5.47 -1.64
C LEU A 52 5.92 -5.11 -0.44
N ILE A 53 4.99 -4.17 -0.61
CA ILE A 53 3.97 -3.86 0.41
C ILE A 53 3.11 -5.08 0.70
N ALA A 54 2.54 -5.69 -0.35
CA ALA A 54 1.68 -6.86 -0.22
C ALA A 54 2.38 -8.03 0.50
N ALA A 55 3.61 -8.35 0.08
CA ALA A 55 4.40 -9.43 0.68
C ALA A 55 4.72 -9.18 2.15
N TYR A 56 5.04 -7.94 2.54
CA TYR A 56 5.28 -7.60 3.93
C TYR A 56 4.04 -7.82 4.80
N ILE A 57 2.89 -7.33 4.35
CA ILE A 57 1.65 -7.45 5.12
C ILE A 57 1.27 -8.94 5.25
N GLU A 58 1.38 -9.70 4.16
CA GLU A 58 1.12 -11.14 4.15
C GLU A 58 2.07 -11.89 5.10
N ASP A 59 3.36 -11.57 5.15
CA ASP A 59 4.31 -12.32 5.98
C ASP A 59 4.30 -11.91 7.47
N PHE A 60 4.00 -10.64 7.77
CA PHE A 60 4.25 -10.06 9.09
C PHE A 60 3.05 -9.42 9.77
N ASP A 61 1.99 -9.05 9.04
CA ASP A 61 0.93 -8.16 9.55
C ASP A 61 -0.49 -8.60 9.15
N GLN A 62 -0.71 -9.90 8.97
CA GLN A 62 -2.04 -10.48 8.75
C GLN A 62 -3.06 -10.20 9.88
N GLY A 63 -2.59 -9.68 11.02
CA GLY A 63 -3.42 -9.27 12.16
C GLY A 63 -4.02 -7.88 12.03
N TYR A 64 -3.61 -7.10 11.02
CA TYR A 64 -4.21 -5.81 10.69
C TYR A 64 -5.69 -5.99 10.30
N SER A 65 -6.57 -5.12 10.82
CA SER A 65 -8.03 -5.28 10.69
C SER A 65 -8.50 -5.35 9.24
N ASP A 66 -7.87 -4.55 8.38
CA ASP A 66 -8.29 -4.36 6.99
C ASP A 66 -7.29 -5.02 6.03
N TYR A 67 -6.56 -6.03 6.53
CA TYR A 67 -5.60 -6.83 5.76
C TYR A 67 -6.17 -7.33 4.43
N GLU A 68 -7.31 -8.03 4.47
CA GLU A 68 -7.87 -8.67 3.28
C GLU A 68 -8.28 -7.62 2.23
N GLU A 69 -8.87 -6.51 2.66
CA GLU A 69 -9.33 -5.42 1.79
C GLU A 69 -8.15 -4.66 1.17
N LEU A 70 -7.09 -4.40 1.94
CA LEU A 70 -5.87 -3.78 1.43
C LEU A 70 -5.19 -4.67 0.39
N MET A 71 -5.09 -5.97 0.64
CA MET A 71 -4.52 -6.93 -0.32
C MET A 71 -5.33 -7.02 -1.61
N GLU A 72 -6.66 -7.03 -1.51
CA GLU A 72 -7.56 -7.00 -2.68
C GLU A 72 -7.37 -5.70 -3.48
N THR A 73 -7.33 -4.56 -2.79
CA THR A 73 -7.15 -3.24 -3.42
C THR A 73 -5.81 -3.13 -4.15
N ILE A 74 -4.71 -3.59 -3.54
CA ILE A 74 -3.39 -3.61 -4.18
C ILE A 74 -3.43 -4.47 -5.45
N LYS A 75 -4.01 -5.66 -5.37
CA LYS A 75 -4.10 -6.59 -6.49
C LYS A 75 -4.92 -6.02 -7.65
N ASP A 76 -6.11 -5.48 -7.35
CA ASP A 76 -6.99 -4.87 -8.34
C ASP A 76 -6.31 -3.68 -9.03
N TYR A 77 -5.52 -2.91 -8.27
CA TYR A 77 -4.71 -1.84 -8.83
C TYR A 77 -3.62 -2.36 -9.78
N GLN A 78 -2.87 -3.38 -9.37
CA GLN A 78 -1.81 -4.00 -10.18
C GLN A 78 -2.36 -4.60 -11.49
N GLU A 79 -3.52 -5.24 -11.47
CA GLU A 79 -4.16 -5.81 -12.66
C GLU A 79 -4.45 -4.75 -13.74
N ARG A 80 -4.58 -3.47 -13.38
CA ARG A 80 -4.83 -2.35 -14.31
C ARG A 80 -3.57 -1.74 -14.91
N LEU A 81 -2.41 -1.96 -14.30
CA LEU A 81 -1.13 -1.49 -14.84
C LEU A 81 -0.67 -2.35 -16.05
N HIS A 82 -1.28 -3.52 -16.24
CA HIS A 82 -1.06 -4.46 -17.35
C HIS A 82 -2.01 -4.24 -18.54
#